data_AF-C5BJW5-F1
#
_entry.id   AF-C5BJW5-F1
#
_cell.length_a   1.000
_cell.length_b   1.000
_cell.length_c   1.000
_cell.angle_alpha   90.00
_cell.angle_beta   90.00
_cell.angle_gamma   90.00
#
_symmetry.space_group_name_H-M   'P 1'
#
loop_
_entity.id
_entity.type
_entity.pdbx_description
1 polymer ?
#
loop_
_entity_poly.entity_id
_entity_poly.type
_entity_poly.pdbx_seq_one_letter_code
_entity_poly.pdbx_strand_id
1 'polypeptide(L)'
;MTQIGEAISLSKLSHEDHDENTCAFCNATPEPTTEENTLVDDFDEDSHEVSGVDEEGLANKNSSGKLGGALIAAGYEQIFAEIDLSEFSTPPQNCSVPLKVSTAAHHLIPGNASLKNSDIMEFLHTDGMAKGNIGYNVNNYENGVWLAGNYALRGKGGMPKWGKEGKTFRSDTKLEPYEYAKRAIEKTQTQFHDAHKSYSDTLLKALDLIAEKYETTQDVWCTEASAPKSDSKPQLPMLVMRLNTISRRAKSKLENPSKLWNENIYTSAFSLKYIREELNS
;
A
#
# COMPACT_ATOMS: atom_id res chain seq x y z
N MET A 1 13.37 9.23 21.59
CA MET A 1 12.77 9.37 20.25
C MET A 1 12.66 7.99 19.61
N THR A 2 11.48 7.37 19.65
CA THR A 2 11.18 6.01 19.12
C THR A 2 10.24 6.06 17.91
N GLN A 3 10.18 7.19 17.20
CA GLN A 3 9.18 7.44 16.15
C GLN A 3 9.31 6.57 14.89
N ILE A 4 10.44 5.88 14.69
CA ILE A 4 10.63 4.92 13.58
C ILE A 4 10.66 3.46 14.07
N GLY A 5 10.32 3.19 15.35
CA GLY A 5 10.25 1.82 15.90
C GLY A 5 11.51 0.98 15.66
N GLU A 6 12.66 1.62 15.48
CA GLU A 6 13.96 0.95 15.46
C GLU A 6 14.41 0.79 16.90
N ALA A 7 14.57 -0.45 17.34
CA ALA A 7 15.53 -0.80 18.38
C ALA A 7 16.88 -1.13 17.72
N ILE A 8 17.32 -0.35 16.73
CA ILE A 8 18.74 -0.34 16.37
C ILE A 8 19.33 0.73 17.26
N SER A 9 19.68 0.30 18.47
CA SER A 9 20.53 1.11 19.31
C SER A 9 21.84 1.27 18.56
N LEU A 10 22.21 2.50 18.19
CA LEU A 10 23.55 2.82 17.65
C LEU A 10 24.66 2.28 18.58
N SER A 11 24.35 2.05 19.87
CA SER A 11 25.23 1.38 20.82
C SER A 11 25.50 -0.10 20.54
N LYS A 12 24.81 -0.77 19.60
CA LYS A 12 25.13 -2.15 19.17
C LYS A 12 26.16 -2.21 18.02
N LEU A 13 26.60 -1.07 17.51
CA LEU A 13 27.76 -1.00 16.62
C LEU A 13 29.09 -1.00 17.40
N SER A 14 29.04 -1.08 18.75
CA SER A 14 30.23 -1.30 19.56
C SER A 14 30.55 -2.78 19.72
N HIS A 15 31.83 -3.09 19.52
CA HIS A 15 32.59 -4.34 19.47
C HIS A 15 32.22 -5.52 20.42
N GLU A 16 31.30 -5.40 21.37
CA GLU A 16 31.01 -6.46 22.35
C GLU A 16 29.77 -7.32 22.02
N ASP A 17 28.82 -6.83 21.22
CA ASP A 17 27.56 -7.52 20.88
C ASP A 17 27.29 -7.59 19.35
N HIS A 18 28.34 -7.50 18.53
CA HIS A 18 28.21 -7.58 17.06
C HIS A 18 27.89 -9.01 16.62
N ASP A 19 26.85 -9.16 15.79
CA ASP A 19 26.49 -10.43 15.14
C ASP A 19 26.34 -10.19 13.64
N GLU A 20 27.20 -10.84 12.86
CA GLU A 20 27.23 -10.75 11.41
C GLU A 20 25.88 -11.10 10.76
N ASN A 21 25.09 -11.98 11.37
CA ASN A 21 23.78 -12.43 10.85
C ASN A 21 22.62 -11.46 11.15
N THR A 22 22.84 -10.48 12.02
CA THR A 22 21.83 -9.46 12.36
C THR A 22 22.30 -8.04 12.07
N CYS A 23 23.60 -7.85 11.84
CA CYS A 23 24.17 -6.59 11.39
C CYS A 23 23.76 -6.31 9.95
N ALA A 24 23.06 -5.20 9.73
CA ALA A 24 22.60 -4.83 8.40
C ALA A 24 23.72 -4.38 7.44
N PHE A 25 24.91 -4.09 7.97
CA PHE A 25 26.11 -3.82 7.17
C PHE A 25 26.82 -5.11 6.74
N CYS A 26 26.85 -6.14 7.60
CA CYS A 26 27.43 -7.44 7.26
C CYS A 26 26.50 -8.27 6.36
N ASN A 27 25.19 -8.16 6.53
CA ASN A 27 24.17 -8.75 5.64
C ASN A 27 23.79 -7.86 4.46
N ALA A 28 24.61 -6.85 4.13
CA ALA A 28 24.44 -6.02 2.94
C ALA A 28 24.79 -6.81 1.66
N THR A 29 24.10 -7.93 1.45
CA THR A 29 24.09 -8.69 0.20
C THR A 29 22.63 -8.95 -0.18
N PRO A 30 22.25 -8.82 -1.46
CA PRO A 30 23.09 -8.58 -2.65
C PRO A 30 23.36 -7.10 -2.96
N GLU A 31 24.29 -6.86 -3.90
CA GLU A 31 24.49 -5.52 -4.49
C GLU A 31 23.13 -4.95 -4.95
N PRO A 32 22.90 -3.64 -4.79
CA PRO A 32 21.68 -2.99 -5.26
C PRO A 32 21.37 -3.36 -6.71
N THR A 33 20.20 -3.93 -6.96
CA THR A 33 19.72 -4.12 -8.32
C THR A 33 19.19 -2.80 -8.86
N THR A 34 19.41 -2.55 -10.15
CA THR A 34 18.74 -1.44 -10.83
C THR A 34 17.32 -1.89 -11.17
N GLU A 35 16.34 -1.33 -10.47
CA GLU A 35 14.93 -1.56 -10.75
C GLU A 35 14.37 -0.38 -11.54
N GLU A 36 13.75 -0.64 -12.69
CA GLU A 36 13.04 0.38 -13.45
C GLU A 36 11.63 0.55 -12.88
N ASN A 37 11.46 1.53 -11.99
CA ASN A 37 10.16 1.86 -11.43
C ASN A 37 9.45 2.90 -12.31
N THR A 38 8.28 2.55 -12.83
CA THR A 38 7.37 3.53 -13.43
C THR A 38 6.73 4.34 -12.30
N LEU A 39 7.24 5.54 -12.02
CA LEU A 39 6.62 6.48 -11.03
C LEU A 39 5.43 7.25 -11.57
N VAL A 40 5.16 7.10 -12.86
CA VAL A 40 3.98 7.69 -13.50
C VAL A 40 2.84 6.70 -13.29
N ASP A 41 1.91 7.03 -12.41
CA ASP A 41 0.57 6.45 -12.43
C ASP A 41 -0.13 6.98 -13.68
N ASP A 42 0.22 6.42 -14.83
CA ASP A 42 -0.60 6.62 -16.02
C ASP A 42 -1.90 5.83 -15.77
N PHE A 43 -2.91 6.59 -15.33
CA PHE A 43 -4.25 6.20 -14.86
C PHE A 43 -4.36 5.89 -13.37
N ASP A 44 -4.81 6.89 -12.60
CA ASP A 44 -5.69 6.63 -11.46
C ASP A 44 -7.02 6.11 -12.04
N GLU A 45 -7.15 4.78 -12.16
CA GLU A 45 -8.40 4.09 -12.56
C GLU A 45 -9.60 4.49 -11.68
N ASP A 46 -9.36 5.09 -10.52
CA ASP A 46 -10.37 5.55 -9.56
C ASP A 46 -10.76 7.03 -9.77
N SER A 47 -9.93 7.84 -10.44
CA SER A 47 -10.24 9.25 -10.78
C SER A 47 -11.18 9.41 -11.98
N HIS A 48 -11.17 8.42 -12.88
CA HIS A 48 -11.98 8.40 -14.08
C HIS A 48 -12.66 7.04 -14.20
N GLU A 49 -13.99 6.99 -14.01
CA GLU A 49 -14.79 5.90 -14.59
C GLU A 49 -14.57 5.91 -16.10
N VAL A 50 -13.59 5.15 -16.60
CA VAL A 50 -13.34 5.06 -18.04
C VAL A 50 -14.50 4.27 -18.63
N SER A 51 -15.43 4.97 -19.27
CA SER A 51 -16.54 4.36 -19.99
C SER A 51 -16.00 3.42 -21.07
N GLY A 52 -16.29 2.11 -20.96
CA GLY A 52 -15.96 1.11 -22.00
C GLY A 52 -14.83 0.13 -21.67
N VAL A 53 -14.41 0.00 -20.40
CA VAL A 53 -13.45 -1.03 -20.00
C VAL A 53 -14.19 -2.30 -19.53
N ASP A 54 -13.94 -3.41 -20.21
CA ASP A 54 -14.51 -4.73 -19.93
C ASP A 54 -13.60 -5.53 -18.98
N GLU A 55 -14.19 -6.39 -18.12
CA GLU A 55 -13.49 -7.19 -17.09
C GLU A 55 -12.34 -8.03 -17.68
N GLU A 56 -12.47 -8.49 -18.93
CA GLU A 56 -11.41 -9.22 -19.66
C GLU A 56 -10.14 -8.40 -19.91
N GLY A 57 -10.19 -7.07 -19.78
CA GLY A 57 -9.06 -6.16 -19.98
C GLY A 57 -8.41 -5.60 -18.71
N LEU A 58 -8.93 -5.93 -17.52
CA LEU A 58 -8.44 -5.44 -16.22
C LEU A 58 -7.41 -6.35 -15.56
N ALA A 59 -7.15 -7.53 -16.14
CA ALA A 59 -5.92 -8.24 -15.87
C ALA A 59 -4.75 -7.40 -16.45
N ASN A 60 -4.21 -6.50 -15.62
CA ASN A 60 -2.90 -5.86 -15.77
C ASN A 60 -2.81 -4.48 -16.47
N LYS A 61 -3.69 -3.49 -16.20
CA LYS A 61 -3.58 -2.15 -16.84
C LYS A 61 -3.42 -0.93 -15.93
N ASN A 62 -2.44 -1.00 -15.02
CA ASN A 62 -1.49 0.07 -14.63
C ASN A 62 -0.54 -0.55 -13.57
N SER A 63 0.25 0.25 -12.84
CA SER A 63 1.18 -0.24 -11.80
C SER A 63 0.56 -1.23 -10.81
N SER A 64 -0.75 -1.14 -10.57
CA SER A 64 -1.55 -2.08 -9.76
C SER A 64 -1.61 -3.49 -10.35
N GLY A 65 -1.52 -3.62 -11.68
CA GLY A 65 -1.43 -4.90 -12.37
C GLY A 65 -0.09 -5.61 -12.16
N LYS A 66 1.02 -4.86 -12.26
CA LYS A 66 2.35 -5.38 -11.93
C LYS A 66 2.43 -5.77 -10.45
N LEU A 67 1.92 -4.91 -9.56
CA LEU A 67 1.84 -5.19 -8.14
C LEU A 67 0.96 -6.40 -7.82
N GLY A 68 -0.22 -6.51 -8.46
CA GLY A 68 -1.11 -7.66 -8.31
C GLY A 68 -0.46 -8.97 -8.76
N GLY A 69 0.26 -8.95 -9.89
CA GLY A 69 1.08 -10.07 -10.34
C GLY A 69 2.18 -10.44 -9.34
N ALA A 70 2.84 -9.45 -8.73
CA ALA A 70 3.85 -9.69 -7.71
C ALA A 70 3.26 -10.28 -6.42
N LEU A 71 2.09 -9.80 -5.98
CA LEU A 71 1.36 -10.37 -4.84
C LEU A 71 1.01 -11.85 -5.08
N ILE A 72 0.46 -12.17 -6.26
CA ILE A 72 0.13 -13.55 -6.64
C ILE A 72 1.39 -14.42 -6.69
N ALA A 73 2.48 -13.94 -7.31
CA ALA A 73 3.74 -14.67 -7.41
C ALA A 73 4.36 -14.96 -6.04
N ALA A 74 4.14 -14.08 -5.06
CA ALA A 74 4.56 -14.25 -3.67
C ALA A 74 3.59 -15.11 -2.83
N GLY A 75 2.51 -15.64 -3.43
CA GLY A 75 1.55 -16.52 -2.76
C GLY A 75 0.43 -15.79 -2.02
N TYR A 76 0.23 -14.49 -2.24
CA TYR A 76 -0.90 -13.73 -1.68
C TYR A 76 -2.11 -13.82 -2.61
N GLU A 77 -3.08 -14.65 -2.25
CA GLU A 77 -4.31 -14.83 -3.02
C GLU A 77 -5.19 -13.57 -3.01
N GLN A 78 -5.75 -13.25 -4.18
CA GLN A 78 -6.75 -12.18 -4.31
C GLN A 78 -8.07 -12.64 -3.70
N ILE A 79 -8.70 -11.77 -2.91
CA ILE A 79 -9.92 -12.10 -2.17
C ILE A 79 -11.14 -11.69 -2.99
N PHE A 80 -12.06 -12.64 -3.16
CA PHE A 80 -13.39 -12.41 -3.72
C PHE A 80 -14.43 -12.85 -2.70
N ALA A 81 -15.49 -12.06 -2.54
CA ALA A 81 -16.57 -12.38 -1.62
C ALA A 81 -17.93 -12.02 -2.22
N GLU A 82 -18.98 -12.56 -1.62
CA GLU A 82 -20.36 -12.20 -1.92
C GLU A 82 -21.06 -11.76 -0.64
N ILE A 83 -21.93 -10.77 -0.77
CA ILE A 83 -22.79 -10.27 0.29
C ILE A 83 -24.21 -10.67 -0.07
N ASP A 84 -24.79 -11.54 0.74
CA ASP A 84 -26.17 -11.97 0.54
C ASP A 84 -27.13 -10.80 0.78
N LEU A 85 -28.17 -10.68 -0.04
CA LEU A 85 -29.13 -9.58 0.05
C LEU A 85 -29.91 -9.59 1.38
N SER A 86 -30.01 -10.74 2.04
CA SER A 86 -30.60 -10.90 3.37
C SER A 86 -29.72 -10.36 4.49
N GLU A 87 -28.42 -10.08 4.25
CA GLU A 87 -27.53 -9.44 5.24
C GLU A 87 -27.90 -7.97 5.46
N PHE A 88 -28.76 -7.37 4.63
CA PHE A 88 -29.22 -6.00 4.77
C PHE A 88 -30.56 -5.92 5.49
N SER A 89 -30.69 -4.98 6.44
CA SER A 89 -31.94 -4.73 7.17
C SER A 89 -33.10 -4.38 6.24
N THR A 90 -32.80 -3.74 5.10
CA THR A 90 -33.73 -3.50 4.00
C THR A 90 -33.09 -4.05 2.73
N PRO A 91 -33.75 -4.98 2.01
CA PRO A 91 -33.20 -5.53 0.78
C PRO A 91 -32.94 -4.43 -0.27
N PRO A 92 -31.79 -4.47 -0.97
CA PRO A 92 -31.52 -3.51 -2.03
C PRO A 92 -32.51 -3.68 -3.18
N GLN A 93 -33.07 -2.56 -3.64
CA GLN A 93 -33.96 -2.52 -4.81
C GLN A 93 -33.17 -2.79 -6.10
N ASN A 94 -33.87 -3.27 -7.14
CA ASN A 94 -33.28 -3.52 -8.46
C ASN A 94 -32.04 -4.43 -8.44
N CYS A 95 -31.90 -5.24 -7.38
CA CYS A 95 -30.84 -6.21 -7.21
C CYS A 95 -31.50 -7.54 -6.85
N SER A 96 -31.25 -8.57 -7.67
CA SER A 96 -31.84 -9.91 -7.51
C SER A 96 -30.78 -10.98 -7.28
N VAL A 97 -29.52 -10.58 -7.18
CA VAL A 97 -28.35 -11.44 -7.03
C VAL A 97 -27.47 -10.92 -5.88
N PRO A 98 -26.73 -11.79 -5.17
CA PRO A 98 -25.78 -11.35 -4.15
C PRO A 98 -24.83 -10.28 -4.68
N LEU A 99 -24.54 -9.27 -3.86
CA LEU A 99 -23.59 -8.23 -4.25
C LEU A 99 -22.18 -8.79 -4.17
N LYS A 100 -21.44 -8.73 -5.29
CA LYS A 100 -20.07 -9.19 -5.36
C LYS A 100 -19.11 -8.16 -4.78
N VAL A 101 -18.08 -8.63 -4.11
CA VAL A 101 -16.93 -7.86 -3.63
C VAL A 101 -15.68 -8.40 -4.30
N SER A 102 -14.93 -7.51 -4.93
CA SER A 102 -13.61 -7.80 -5.51
C SER A 102 -12.59 -6.89 -4.84
N THR A 103 -11.40 -7.42 -4.58
CA THR A 103 -10.26 -6.60 -4.16
C THR A 103 -9.44 -6.11 -5.35
N ALA A 104 -8.63 -5.06 -5.14
CA ALA A 104 -7.58 -4.64 -6.06
C ALA A 104 -6.27 -4.43 -5.29
N ALA A 105 -5.15 -4.48 -6.01
CA ALA A 105 -3.84 -4.25 -5.42
C ALA A 105 -3.68 -2.76 -5.10
N HIS A 106 -3.25 -2.46 -3.88
CA HIS A 106 -3.01 -1.11 -3.40
C HIS A 106 -1.55 -0.97 -2.96
N HIS A 107 -0.89 0.09 -3.42
CA HIS A 107 0.49 0.41 -3.02
C HIS A 107 0.51 1.01 -1.61
N LEU A 108 1.32 0.40 -0.74
CA LEU A 108 1.54 0.86 0.64
C LEU A 108 2.41 2.11 0.69
N ILE A 109 3.31 2.27 -0.27
CA ILE A 109 4.06 3.49 -0.56
C ILE A 109 3.78 3.82 -2.04
N PRO A 110 2.78 4.68 -2.32
CA PRO A 110 2.44 5.10 -3.67
C PRO A 110 3.58 5.86 -4.35
N GLY A 111 3.88 5.49 -5.61
CA GLY A 111 4.94 6.12 -6.40
C GLY A 111 4.73 7.63 -6.58
N ASN A 112 3.60 8.02 -7.18
CA ASN A 112 3.34 9.43 -7.51
C ASN A 112 2.82 10.26 -6.32
N ALA A 113 2.02 9.65 -5.44
CA ALA A 113 1.31 10.40 -4.39
C ALA A 113 2.18 10.67 -3.14
N SER A 114 3.07 9.74 -2.76
CA SER A 114 3.97 9.92 -1.62
C SER A 114 5.44 9.91 -2.03
N LEU A 115 5.90 8.85 -2.71
CA LEU A 115 7.34 8.63 -2.91
C LEU A 115 7.96 9.77 -3.69
N LYS A 116 7.43 10.11 -4.86
CA LYS A 116 7.88 11.20 -5.73
C LYS A 116 7.98 12.57 -5.03
N ASN A 117 7.16 12.82 -4.02
CA ASN A 117 7.08 14.09 -3.32
C ASN A 117 7.91 14.13 -2.02
N SER A 118 8.53 13.01 -1.64
CA SER A 118 9.31 12.89 -0.40
C SER A 118 10.78 13.16 -0.63
N ASP A 119 11.45 13.68 0.40
CA ASP A 119 12.89 14.01 0.35
C ASP A 119 13.76 12.76 0.15
N ILE A 120 13.23 11.58 0.49
CA ILE A 120 13.95 10.32 0.31
C ILE A 120 14.27 10.05 -1.17
N MET A 121 13.52 10.65 -2.10
CA MET A 121 13.74 10.45 -3.53
C MET A 121 15.18 10.76 -3.91
N GLU A 122 15.82 11.80 -3.32
CA GLU A 122 17.25 12.14 -3.52
C GLU A 122 18.18 10.93 -3.49
N PHE A 123 17.86 9.96 -2.64
CA PHE A 123 18.67 8.77 -2.42
C PHE A 123 18.24 7.57 -3.29
N LEU A 124 17.08 7.65 -3.94
CA LEU A 124 16.45 6.57 -4.72
C LEU A 124 16.63 6.69 -6.23
N HIS A 125 17.00 7.86 -6.77
CA HIS A 125 17.15 8.05 -8.22
C HIS A 125 18.60 8.07 -8.73
N THR A 126 18.74 7.70 -10.01
CA THR A 126 19.87 8.04 -10.89
C THR A 126 19.33 8.74 -12.13
N ASP A 127 20.02 9.77 -12.61
CA ASP A 127 19.61 10.72 -13.67
C ASP A 127 18.46 10.28 -14.60
N GLY A 128 17.36 11.04 -14.57
CA GLY A 128 16.28 11.02 -15.55
C GLY A 128 15.24 9.89 -15.41
N MET A 129 15.42 8.97 -14.46
CA MET A 129 14.44 7.93 -14.12
C MET A 129 14.44 7.70 -12.61
N ALA A 130 13.34 7.23 -12.04
CA ALA A 130 13.44 6.43 -10.82
C ALA A 130 13.98 5.04 -11.17
N LYS A 131 15.19 5.02 -11.73
CA LYS A 131 16.04 3.86 -11.69
C LYS A 131 16.40 3.72 -10.22
N GLY A 132 15.65 2.89 -9.53
CA GLY A 132 15.88 2.54 -8.13
C GLY A 132 17.24 1.87 -8.07
N ASN A 133 18.29 2.63 -7.81
CA ASN A 133 19.66 2.14 -7.67
C ASN A 133 19.87 1.48 -6.29
N ILE A 134 18.79 0.99 -5.69
CA ILE A 134 18.81 0.54 -4.30
C ILE A 134 18.12 -0.82 -4.13
N GLY A 135 17.42 -1.35 -5.14
CA GLY A 135 16.66 -2.60 -5.03
C GLY A 135 15.26 -2.45 -4.42
N TYR A 136 14.77 -1.22 -4.18
CA TYR A 136 13.38 -0.99 -3.80
C TYR A 136 12.51 -0.86 -5.05
N ASN A 137 11.60 -1.81 -5.24
CA ASN A 137 10.65 -1.84 -6.34
C ASN A 137 9.24 -1.55 -5.82
N VAL A 138 8.64 -0.45 -6.28
CA VAL A 138 7.30 -0.02 -5.81
C VAL A 138 6.23 -1.05 -6.16
N ASN A 139 6.47 -1.89 -7.17
CA ASN A 139 5.57 -2.95 -7.60
C ASN A 139 5.90 -4.32 -6.99
N ASN A 140 6.85 -4.41 -6.05
CA ASN A 140 7.14 -5.66 -5.34
C ASN A 140 6.08 -5.94 -4.27
N TYR A 141 5.91 -7.22 -3.91
CA TYR A 141 4.84 -7.68 -3.02
C TYR A 141 4.92 -7.09 -1.61
N GLU A 142 6.12 -6.75 -1.11
CA GLU A 142 6.29 -6.09 0.20
C GLU A 142 5.62 -4.72 0.25
N ASN A 143 5.42 -4.08 -0.91
CA ASN A 143 4.74 -2.79 -1.04
C ASN A 143 3.26 -2.93 -1.42
N GLY A 144 2.71 -4.15 -1.41
CA GLY A 144 1.34 -4.40 -1.86
C GLY A 144 0.42 -4.94 -0.78
N VAL A 145 -0.86 -4.60 -0.93
CA VAL A 145 -1.95 -5.21 -0.19
C VAL A 145 -3.20 -5.31 -1.08
N TRP A 146 -3.98 -6.36 -0.90
CA TRP A 146 -5.30 -6.48 -1.52
C TRP A 146 -6.30 -5.70 -0.69
N LEU A 147 -7.01 -4.73 -1.27
CA LEU A 147 -8.07 -3.99 -0.58
C LEU A 147 -9.41 -4.20 -1.26
N ALA A 148 -10.47 -4.37 -0.47
CA ALA A 148 -11.83 -4.38 -0.97
C ALA A 148 -12.17 -3.07 -1.66
N GLY A 149 -13.01 -3.09 -2.70
CA GLY A 149 -13.45 -1.86 -3.32
C GLY A 149 -14.76 -1.99 -4.09
N ASN A 150 -15.01 -0.99 -4.91
CA ASN A 150 -16.19 -0.91 -5.78
C ASN A 150 -16.03 -1.64 -7.13
N TYR A 151 -14.94 -2.41 -7.30
CA TYR A 151 -14.52 -2.99 -8.57
C TYR A 151 -15.53 -3.93 -9.22
N ALA A 152 -16.34 -4.64 -8.43
CA ALA A 152 -17.39 -5.51 -8.92
C ALA A 152 -18.71 -4.77 -9.28
N LEU A 153 -18.85 -3.51 -8.86
CA LEU A 153 -20.09 -2.73 -9.00
C LEU A 153 -20.02 -1.80 -10.22
N ARG A 154 -19.94 -2.40 -11.41
CA ARG A 154 -19.77 -1.68 -12.70
C ARG A 154 -21.03 -1.65 -13.58
N GLY A 155 -22.18 -2.12 -13.10
CA GLY A 155 -23.41 -2.16 -13.90
C GLY A 155 -23.53 -3.36 -14.85
N LYS A 156 -22.66 -4.39 -14.71
CA LYS A 156 -22.61 -5.58 -15.57
C LYS A 156 -23.11 -6.82 -14.84
N GLY A 157 -23.63 -7.80 -15.59
CA GLY A 157 -24.04 -9.09 -15.02
C GLY A 157 -25.13 -9.00 -13.93
N GLY A 158 -25.96 -7.95 -13.96
CA GLY A 158 -26.97 -7.69 -12.92
C GLY A 158 -26.44 -6.99 -11.66
N MET A 159 -25.15 -6.63 -11.62
CA MET A 159 -24.61 -5.78 -10.54
C MET A 159 -25.03 -4.32 -10.71
N PRO A 160 -25.30 -3.59 -9.62
CA PRO A 160 -25.50 -2.15 -9.68
C PRO A 160 -24.19 -1.44 -10.06
N LYS A 161 -24.29 -0.16 -10.45
CA LYS A 161 -23.13 0.69 -10.72
C LYS A 161 -22.79 1.52 -9.48
N TRP A 162 -21.52 1.57 -9.07
CA TRP A 162 -21.07 2.37 -7.93
C TRP A 162 -21.34 3.87 -8.10
N GLY A 163 -20.78 4.46 -9.17
CA GLY A 163 -20.81 5.91 -9.36
C GLY A 163 -19.88 6.66 -8.40
N LYS A 164 -19.64 7.94 -8.66
CA LYS A 164 -18.84 8.81 -7.80
C LYS A 164 -19.35 8.77 -6.35
N GLU A 165 -18.49 8.37 -5.41
CA GLU A 165 -18.79 8.28 -3.96
C GLU A 165 -20.02 7.38 -3.66
N GLY A 166 -20.34 6.42 -4.52
CA GLY A 166 -21.49 5.53 -4.35
C GLY A 166 -22.86 6.17 -4.67
N LYS A 167 -22.91 7.36 -5.30
CA LYS A 167 -24.18 8.07 -5.57
C LYS A 167 -25.11 7.30 -6.51
N THR A 168 -24.55 6.67 -7.55
CA THR A 168 -25.33 5.85 -8.48
C THR A 168 -25.84 4.60 -7.78
N PHE A 169 -24.97 3.93 -7.02
CA PHE A 169 -25.35 2.75 -6.25
C PHE A 169 -26.52 3.03 -5.32
N ARG A 170 -26.49 4.15 -4.59
CA ARG A 170 -27.59 4.58 -3.72
C ARG A 170 -28.87 4.83 -4.50
N SER A 171 -28.79 5.51 -5.64
CA SER A 171 -29.96 5.80 -6.47
C SER A 171 -30.62 4.50 -6.97
N ASP A 172 -29.82 3.54 -7.41
CA ASP A 172 -30.29 2.32 -8.05
C ASP A 172 -30.81 1.31 -7.04
N THR A 173 -30.09 1.14 -5.92
CA THR A 173 -30.38 0.11 -4.92
C THR A 173 -31.19 0.60 -3.72
N LYS A 174 -31.29 1.92 -3.53
CA LYS A 174 -31.80 2.57 -2.30
C LYS A 174 -31.03 2.17 -1.03
N LEU A 175 -29.87 1.55 -1.16
CA LEU A 175 -28.98 1.22 -0.07
C LEU A 175 -27.97 2.35 0.16
N GLU A 176 -27.65 2.65 1.42
CA GLU A 176 -26.55 3.56 1.72
C GLU A 176 -25.21 2.91 1.32
N PRO A 177 -24.33 3.57 0.54
CA PRO A 177 -23.07 2.98 0.07
C PRO A 177 -22.17 2.45 1.19
N TYR A 178 -22.24 3.09 2.36
CA TYR A 178 -21.53 2.65 3.55
C TYR A 178 -21.95 1.25 4.02
N GLU A 179 -23.21 0.86 3.86
CA GLU A 179 -23.69 -0.47 4.27
C GLU A 179 -23.04 -1.58 3.43
N TYR A 180 -22.83 -1.33 2.13
CA TYR A 180 -22.07 -2.23 1.26
C TYR A 180 -20.58 -2.22 1.65
N ALA A 181 -19.98 -1.04 1.81
CA ALA A 181 -18.55 -0.91 2.14
C ALA A 181 -18.21 -1.58 3.48
N LYS A 182 -19.06 -1.41 4.51
CA LYS A 182 -18.94 -2.07 5.81
C LYS A 182 -18.89 -3.59 5.67
N ARG A 183 -19.86 -4.18 4.96
CA ARG A 183 -19.90 -5.64 4.74
C ARG A 183 -18.72 -6.11 3.89
N ALA A 184 -18.29 -5.34 2.90
CA ALA A 184 -17.10 -5.65 2.12
C ALA A 184 -15.82 -5.67 3.00
N ILE A 185 -15.68 -4.71 3.92
CA ILE A 185 -14.60 -4.69 4.93
C ILE A 185 -14.68 -5.95 5.80
N GLU A 186 -15.86 -6.31 6.30
CA GLU A 186 -16.06 -7.47 7.16
C GLU A 186 -15.78 -8.80 6.45
N LYS A 187 -16.16 -8.94 5.17
CA LYS A 187 -15.92 -10.18 4.41
C LYS A 187 -14.46 -10.34 4.01
N THR A 188 -13.78 -9.24 3.67
CA THR A 188 -12.40 -9.28 3.19
C THR A 188 -11.36 -9.11 4.29
N GLN A 189 -11.77 -8.59 5.46
CA GLN A 189 -10.87 -8.18 6.55
C GLN A 189 -9.83 -7.14 6.09
N THR A 190 -10.21 -6.27 5.17
CA THR A 190 -9.34 -5.20 4.64
C THR A 190 -10.09 -3.88 4.56
N GLN A 191 -9.36 -2.76 4.60
CA GLN A 191 -9.99 -1.46 4.41
C GLN A 191 -10.64 -1.38 3.02
N PHE A 192 -11.72 -0.60 2.93
CA PHE A 192 -12.34 -0.28 1.65
C PHE A 192 -11.50 0.76 0.90
N HIS A 193 -11.19 0.50 -0.35
CA HIS A 193 -10.47 1.35 -1.27
C HIS A 193 -11.47 2.06 -2.20
N ASP A 194 -11.40 3.39 -2.20
CA ASP A 194 -12.11 4.28 -3.13
C ASP A 194 -11.26 5.54 -3.31
N ALA A 195 -11.53 6.33 -4.36
CA ALA A 195 -10.74 7.52 -4.68
C ALA A 195 -10.68 8.51 -3.49
N HIS A 196 -9.49 8.72 -2.90
CA HIS A 196 -9.28 9.66 -1.80
C HIS A 196 -7.81 10.12 -1.71
N LYS A 197 -7.59 11.32 -1.15
CA LYS A 197 -6.29 12.03 -1.19
C LYS A 197 -5.44 11.90 0.09
N SER A 198 -6.03 11.49 1.21
CA SER A 198 -5.47 11.70 2.57
C SER A 198 -4.47 10.65 3.05
N TYR A 199 -4.37 9.48 2.42
CA TYR A 199 -3.43 8.43 2.80
C TYR A 199 -1.96 8.88 2.71
N SER A 200 -1.67 9.79 1.79
CA SER A 200 -0.32 10.20 1.43
C SER A 200 0.41 11.02 2.49
N ASP A 201 -0.27 11.81 3.32
CA ASP A 201 0.39 12.76 4.23
C ASP A 201 1.14 12.08 5.38
N THR A 202 0.57 11.01 5.94
CA THR A 202 1.23 10.25 7.02
C THR A 202 2.45 9.48 6.50
N LEU A 203 2.34 8.92 5.30
CA LEU A 203 3.45 8.21 4.66
C LEU A 203 4.56 9.16 4.24
N LEU A 204 4.21 10.32 3.67
CA LEU A 204 5.16 11.37 3.31
C LEU A 204 6.03 11.74 4.50
N LYS A 205 5.42 12.07 5.65
CA LYS A 205 6.16 12.37 6.89
C LYS A 205 7.09 11.23 7.34
N ALA A 206 6.65 9.98 7.18
CA ALA A 206 7.48 8.84 7.54
C ALA A 206 8.67 8.66 6.59
N LEU A 207 8.49 8.92 5.30
CA LEU A 207 9.55 8.92 4.29
C LEU A 207 10.56 10.05 4.53
N ASP A 208 10.08 11.26 4.83
CA ASP A 208 10.95 12.41 5.12
C ASP A 208 11.79 12.19 6.39
N LEU A 209 11.22 11.53 7.42
CA LEU A 209 11.97 11.11 8.61
C LEU A 209 13.04 10.05 8.29
N ILE A 210 12.83 9.18 7.29
CA ILE A 210 13.89 8.29 6.82
C ILE A 210 14.97 9.11 6.12
N ALA A 211 14.61 10.10 5.31
CA ALA A 211 15.54 10.94 4.58
C ALA A 211 16.46 11.69 5.55
N GLU A 212 15.90 12.37 6.55
CA GLU A 212 16.65 13.07 7.60
C GLU A 212 17.61 12.12 8.34
N LYS A 213 17.13 10.92 8.70
CA LYS A 213 17.99 9.91 9.33
C LYS A 213 19.08 9.42 8.41
N TYR A 214 18.79 9.22 7.13
CA TYR A 214 19.75 8.74 6.15
C TYR A 214 20.87 9.78 5.97
N GLU A 215 20.51 11.06 5.82
CA GLU A 215 21.46 12.17 5.69
C GLU A 215 22.36 12.32 6.91
N THR A 216 21.78 12.26 8.12
CA THR A 216 22.56 12.39 9.38
C THR A 216 23.39 11.17 9.74
N THR A 217 23.11 10.01 9.14
CA THR A 217 23.84 8.78 9.42
C THR A 217 24.70 8.30 8.26
N GLN A 218 24.79 9.01 7.13
CA GLN A 218 25.45 8.55 5.91
C GLN A 218 26.89 8.01 6.10
N ASP A 219 27.63 8.56 7.08
CA ASP A 219 29.02 8.19 7.39
C ASP A 219 29.13 7.04 8.40
N VAL A 220 28.00 6.57 8.96
CA VAL A 220 27.96 5.46 9.92
C VAL A 220 28.18 4.15 9.17
N TRP A 221 29.19 3.41 9.61
CA TRP A 221 29.59 2.13 9.04
C TRP A 221 29.90 1.10 10.13
N CYS A 222 29.65 -0.17 9.84
CA CYS A 222 30.13 -1.26 10.68
C CYS A 222 31.62 -1.46 10.45
N THR A 223 32.42 -1.38 11.52
CA THR A 223 33.88 -1.56 11.45
C THR A 223 34.30 -2.98 11.07
N GLU A 224 33.41 -3.96 11.23
CA GLU A 224 33.63 -5.38 10.91
C GLU A 224 33.08 -5.77 9.52
N ALA A 225 32.28 -4.91 8.88
CA ALA A 225 31.84 -5.13 7.52
C ALA A 225 32.98 -4.89 6.53
N SER A 226 32.97 -5.66 5.43
CA SER A 226 33.93 -5.47 4.32
C SER A 226 33.95 -4.00 3.91
N ALA A 227 35.12 -3.37 3.81
CA ALA A 227 35.23 -1.95 3.49
C ALA A 227 34.41 -1.61 2.23
N PRO A 228 33.63 -0.51 2.24
CA PRO A 228 32.83 -0.14 1.07
C PRO A 228 33.76 0.10 -0.11
N LYS A 229 33.33 -0.29 -1.32
CA LYS A 229 34.01 0.15 -2.55
C LYS A 229 33.96 1.69 -2.57
N SER A 230 34.97 2.37 -3.13
CA SER A 230 35.11 3.83 -3.03
C SER A 230 33.89 4.65 -3.48
N ASP A 231 33.00 4.04 -4.27
CA ASP A 231 31.78 4.66 -4.80
C ASP A 231 30.47 4.00 -4.28
N SER A 232 30.55 2.99 -3.40
CA SER A 232 29.35 2.32 -2.89
C SER A 232 28.68 3.17 -1.83
N LYS A 233 27.42 3.58 -2.05
CA LYS A 233 26.56 4.17 -1.02
C LYS A 233 26.29 3.09 0.04
N PRO A 234 26.92 3.18 1.22
CA PRO A 234 27.02 2.05 2.14
C PRO A 234 25.66 1.62 2.73
N GLN A 235 24.71 2.54 2.79
CA GLN A 235 23.45 2.35 3.52
C GLN A 235 22.25 2.00 2.64
N LEU A 236 22.46 1.68 1.37
CA LEU A 236 21.36 1.37 0.46
C LEU A 236 20.51 0.15 0.89
N PRO A 237 21.10 -0.98 1.30
CA PRO A 237 20.30 -2.10 1.82
C PRO A 237 19.50 -1.72 3.07
N MET A 238 20.08 -0.88 3.94
CA MET A 238 19.39 -0.34 5.10
C MET A 238 18.20 0.55 4.73
N LEU A 239 18.35 1.36 3.67
CA LEU A 239 17.26 2.15 3.14
C LEU A 239 16.11 1.27 2.63
N VAL A 240 16.41 0.23 1.84
CA VAL A 240 15.38 -0.75 1.41
C VAL A 240 14.69 -1.39 2.60
N MET A 241 15.45 -1.85 3.60
CA MET A 241 14.89 -2.45 4.81
C MET A 241 13.95 -1.49 5.55
N ARG A 242 14.30 -0.21 5.63
CA ARG A 242 13.46 0.83 6.25
C ARG A 242 12.18 1.07 5.44
N LEU A 243 12.26 1.14 4.11
CA LEU A 243 11.09 1.27 3.24
C LEU A 243 10.15 0.06 3.39
N ASN A 244 10.69 -1.16 3.32
CA ASN A 244 9.92 -2.39 3.55
C ASN A 244 9.31 -2.44 4.96
N THR A 245 9.97 -1.85 5.95
CA THR A 245 9.45 -1.73 7.32
C THR A 245 8.26 -0.76 7.38
N ILE A 246 8.31 0.36 6.67
CA ILE A 246 7.16 1.26 6.53
C ILE A 246 6.02 0.53 5.85
N SER A 247 6.24 -0.12 4.71
CA SER A 247 5.19 -0.85 4.00
C SER A 247 4.55 -1.90 4.90
N ARG A 248 5.33 -2.72 5.61
CA ARG A 248 4.81 -3.72 6.56
C ARG A 248 3.95 -3.11 7.67
N ARG A 249 4.36 -1.96 8.22
CA ARG A 249 3.57 -1.25 9.24
C ARG A 249 2.30 -0.65 8.66
N ALA A 250 2.37 -0.06 7.47
CA ALA A 250 1.20 0.44 6.76
C ALA A 250 0.20 -0.70 6.48
N LYS A 251 0.70 -1.87 6.03
CA LYS A 251 -0.12 -3.07 5.79
C LYS A 251 -0.94 -3.49 7.00
N SER A 252 -0.32 -3.51 8.19
CA SER A 252 -1.02 -3.83 9.45
C SER A 252 -2.14 -2.84 9.83
N LYS A 253 -2.18 -1.66 9.20
CA LYS A 253 -3.22 -0.65 9.39
C LYS A 253 -4.33 -0.74 8.33
N LEU A 254 -4.15 -1.58 7.32
CA LEU A 254 -5.09 -1.76 6.21
C LEU A 254 -5.73 -3.15 6.19
N GLU A 255 -5.09 -4.16 6.80
CA GLU A 255 -5.62 -5.51 6.95
C GLU A 255 -6.05 -5.76 8.40
N ASN A 256 -6.90 -6.76 8.61
CA ASN A 256 -7.36 -7.28 9.90
C ASN A 256 -7.87 -6.15 10.82
N PRO A 257 -9.15 -5.74 10.67
CA PRO A 257 -9.79 -4.69 11.47
C PRO A 257 -9.41 -4.79 12.95
N SER A 258 -8.76 -3.75 13.46
CA SER A 258 -8.23 -3.71 14.82
C SER A 258 -7.96 -2.28 15.26
N LYS A 259 -7.61 -2.08 16.54
CA LYS A 259 -7.22 -0.76 17.08
C LYS A 259 -6.00 -0.14 16.40
N LEU A 260 -5.30 -0.87 15.53
CA LEU A 260 -4.21 -0.33 14.71
C LEU A 260 -4.73 0.51 13.54
N TRP A 261 -5.94 0.22 13.06
CA TRP A 261 -6.64 1.08 12.10
C TRP A 261 -6.99 2.38 12.80
N ASN A 262 -6.58 3.49 12.18
CA ASN A 262 -6.69 4.80 12.82
C ASN A 262 -6.97 5.87 11.76
N GLU A 263 -7.46 7.02 12.22
CA GLU A 263 -7.96 8.09 11.35
C GLU A 263 -6.87 8.80 10.53
N ASN A 264 -5.58 8.51 10.77
CA ASN A 264 -4.48 9.10 10.00
C ASN A 264 -4.07 8.24 8.79
N ILE A 265 -4.50 6.97 8.75
CA ILE A 265 -4.16 6.02 7.68
C ILE A 265 -5.44 5.28 7.31
N TYR A 266 -6.11 5.79 6.29
CA TYR A 266 -7.29 5.16 5.73
C TYR A 266 -7.32 5.29 4.21
N THR A 267 -8.02 4.35 3.56
CA THR A 267 -8.04 4.21 2.09
C THR A 267 -9.37 4.57 1.43
N SER A 268 -10.34 5.05 2.22
CA SER A 268 -11.57 5.67 1.74
C SER A 268 -12.30 6.38 2.88
N ALA A 269 -13.22 7.29 2.54
CA ALA A 269 -14.13 7.88 3.53
C ALA A 269 -15.00 6.83 4.24
N PHE A 270 -15.29 5.71 3.57
CA PHE A 270 -16.03 4.58 4.15
C PHE A 270 -15.20 3.83 5.19
N SER A 271 -13.91 3.61 4.93
CA SER A 271 -12.98 3.04 5.93
C SER A 271 -12.84 3.95 7.14
N LEU A 272 -12.72 5.27 6.94
CA LEU A 272 -12.69 6.22 8.05
C LEU A 272 -13.97 6.15 8.90
N LYS A 273 -15.13 6.05 8.25
CA LYS A 273 -16.40 5.89 8.94
C LYS A 273 -16.46 4.56 9.72
N TYR A 274 -16.01 3.46 9.13
CA TYR A 274 -15.91 2.15 9.79
C TYR A 274 -15.01 2.19 11.03
N ILE A 275 -13.85 2.84 10.94
CA ILE A 275 -12.94 3.03 12.08
C ILE A 275 -13.64 3.76 13.23
N ARG A 276 -14.39 4.82 12.93
CA ARG A 276 -15.09 5.63 13.94
C ARG A 276 -16.27 4.91 14.57
N GLU A 277 -17.05 4.18 13.78
CA GLU A 277 -18.32 3.59 14.22
C GLU A 277 -18.18 2.16 14.77
N GLU A 278 -17.24 1.38 14.25
CA GLU A 278 -17.15 -0.06 14.56
C GLU A 278 -15.93 -0.42 15.42
N LEU A 279 -14.84 0.35 15.35
CA LEU A 279 -13.60 0.05 16.09
C LEU A 279 -13.38 0.95 17.31
N ASN A 280 -13.95 2.16 17.30
CA ASN A 280 -13.81 3.16 18.36
C ASN A 280 -15.10 3.39 19.17
N SER A 281 -16.16 2.61 18.92
CA SER A 281 -17.43 2.67 19.64
C SER A 281 -17.42 1.99 21.01
#